data_AF-A0A948FI52-F1
#
_entry.id   AF-A0A948FI52-F1
#
_cell.length_a   1.000
_cell.length_b   1.000
_cell.length_c   1.000
_cell.angle_alpha   90.00
_cell.angle_beta   90.00
_cell.angle_gamma   90.00
#
_symmetry.space_group_name_H-M   'P 1'
#
loop_
_entity.id
_entity.type
_entity.pdbx_description
1 polymer ?
#
loop_
_entity_poly.entity_id
_entity_poly.type
_entity_poly.pdbx_seq_one_letter_code
_entity_poly.pdbx_strand_id
1 'polypeptide(L)' 'MGIKDFFMRKMLERQMKDLPAEQREKMIGVISSNPEFFQKIATEIKQKQKEGRDQTAATMEVMRKYQGELQKIMGAHQ' A
#
# COMPACT_ATOMS: atom_id res chain seq x y z
N MET A 1 -18.47 3.71 -12.55
CA MET A 1 -18.11 2.54 -11.72
C MET A 1 -18.72 1.32 -12.35
N GLY A 2 -17.88 0.46 -12.94
CA GLY A 2 -18.33 -0.77 -13.60
C GLY A 2 -18.32 -1.96 -12.66
N ILE A 3 -18.86 -3.10 -13.12
CA ILE A 3 -18.85 -4.38 -12.38
C ILE A 3 -17.42 -4.80 -11.97
N LYS A 4 -16.40 -4.38 -12.75
CA LYS A 4 -14.98 -4.58 -12.43
C LYS A 4 -14.56 -3.87 -11.14
N ASP A 5 -14.95 -2.61 -10.93
CA ASP A 5 -14.64 -1.86 -9.70
C ASP A 5 -15.25 -2.55 -8.47
N PHE A 6 -16.47 -3.05 -8.61
CA PHE A 6 -17.18 -3.76 -7.54
C PHE A 6 -16.49 -5.09 -7.18
N PHE A 7 -16.09 -5.89 -8.17
CA PHE A 7 -15.35 -7.13 -7.93
C PHE A 7 -13.98 -6.88 -7.29
N MET A 8 -13.26 -5.85 -7.76
CA MET A 8 -11.94 -5.50 -7.23
C MET A 8 -12.05 -5.00 -5.79
N ARG A 9 -13.02 -4.12 -5.48
CA ARG A 9 -13.36 -3.73 -4.10
C ARG A 9 -13.65 -4.96 -3.24
N LYS A 10 -14.54 -5.85 -3.68
CA LYS A 10 -14.95 -7.03 -2.90
C LYS A 10 -13.79 -8.01 -2.64
N MET A 11 -12.84 -8.13 -3.58
CA MET A 11 -11.63 -8.93 -3.39
C MET A 11 -10.69 -8.29 -2.36
N LEU A 12 -10.45 -6.98 -2.48
CA LEU A 12 -9.63 -6.22 -1.52
C LEU A 12 -10.26 -6.25 -0.12
N GLU A 13 -11.58 -6.14 -0.03
CA GLU A 13 -12.34 -6.31 1.20
C GLU A 13 -12.15 -7.68 1.86
N ARG A 14 -12.04 -8.73 1.05
CA ARG A 14 -11.83 -10.08 1.55
C ARG A 14 -10.40 -10.33 2.01
N GLN A 15 -9.40 -9.75 1.32
CA GLN A 15 -7.99 -9.85 1.71
C GLN A 15 -7.66 -8.98 2.93
N MET A 16 -8.37 -7.87 3.09
CA MET A 16 -8.21 -6.93 4.19
C MET A 16 -9.32 -7.12 5.23
N LYS A 17 -9.94 -8.31 5.32
CA LYS A 17 -11.09 -8.58 6.20
C LYS A 17 -10.77 -8.30 7.67
N ASP A 18 -9.53 -8.54 8.08
CA ASP A 18 -9.01 -8.27 9.42
C ASP A 18 -8.68 -6.79 9.67
N LEU A 19 -8.70 -5.94 8.64
CA LEU A 19 -8.54 -4.50 8.76
C LEU A 19 -9.91 -3.81 8.80
N PRO A 20 -10.15 -2.85 9.71
CA PRO A 20 -11.37 -2.05 9.75
C PRO A 20 -11.63 -1.34 8.42
N ALA A 21 -12.90 -1.19 8.03
CA ALA A 21 -13.32 -0.61 6.76
C ALA A 21 -12.68 0.76 6.50
N GLU A 22 -12.53 1.57 7.55
CA GLU A 22 -11.90 2.88 7.49
C GLU A 22 -10.41 2.84 7.11
N GLN A 23 -9.67 1.83 7.61
CA GLN A 23 -8.28 1.60 7.20
C GLN A 23 -8.20 1.14 5.75
N ARG A 24 -9.18 0.34 5.32
CA ARG A 24 -9.29 -0.16 3.96
C ARG A 24 -9.47 0.97 2.96
N GLU A 25 -10.43 1.86 3.21
CA GLU A 25 -10.65 3.04 2.38
C GLU A 25 -9.46 3.99 2.39
N LYS A 26 -8.82 4.20 3.55
CA LYS A 26 -7.58 4.98 3.62
C LYS A 26 -6.47 4.37 2.77
N MET A 27 -6.24 3.05 2.83
CA MET A 27 -5.25 2.40 1.97
C MET A 27 -5.58 2.55 0.49
N ILE A 28 -6.84 2.33 0.10
CA ILE A 28 -7.28 2.50 -1.29
C ILE A 28 -7.05 3.95 -1.75
N GLY A 29 -7.43 4.95 -0.93
CA GLY A 29 -7.24 6.37 -1.26
C GLY A 29 -5.77 6.73 -1.43
N VAL A 30 -4.92 6.33 -0.50
CA VAL A 30 -3.48 6.61 -0.54
C VAL A 30 -2.83 5.92 -1.75
N ILE A 31 -3.20 4.66 -2.04
CA ILE A 31 -2.70 3.94 -3.23
C ILE A 31 -3.18 4.61 -4.51
N SER A 32 -4.45 5.03 -4.57
CA SER A 32 -5.02 5.74 -5.74
C SER A 32 -4.38 7.11 -5.97
N SER A 33 -3.92 7.81 -4.93
CA SER A 33 -3.21 9.08 -5.07
C SER A 33 -1.85 8.93 -5.75
N ASN A 34 -1.16 7.79 -5.56
CA ASN A 34 0.15 7.58 -6.18
C ASN A 34 0.45 6.09 -6.45
N PRO A 35 -0.26 5.46 -7.41
CA PRO A 35 -0.23 4.01 -7.60
C PRO A 35 1.15 3.50 -8.00
N GLU A 36 1.91 4.26 -8.80
CA GLU A 36 3.26 3.90 -9.23
C GLU A 36 4.24 3.83 -8.05
N PHE A 37 4.14 4.78 -7.12
CA PHE A 37 4.94 4.80 -5.91
C PHE A 37 4.65 3.57 -5.04
N PHE A 38 3.37 3.25 -4.79
CA PHE A 38 3.01 2.05 -4.02
C PHE A 38 3.39 0.75 -4.72
N GLN A 39 3.37 0.70 -6.05
CA GLN A 39 3.86 -0.44 -6.81
C GLN A 39 5.37 -0.64 -6.65
N LYS A 40 6.16 0.44 -6.61
CA LYS A 40 7.60 0.38 -6.28
C LYS A 40 7.84 -0.13 -4.86
N ILE A 41 7.14 0.43 -3.87
CA ILE A 41 7.19 -0.01 -2.47
C ILE A 41 6.92 -1.52 -2.38
N ALA A 42 5.81 -1.99 -2.95
CA ALA A 42 5.42 -3.39 -2.92
C ALA A 42 6.45 -4.31 -3.59
N THR A 43 7.07 -3.85 -4.68
CA THR A 43 8.11 -4.59 -5.40
C THR A 43 9.38 -4.72 -4.56
N GLU A 44 9.83 -3.63 -3.93
CA GLU A 44 10.99 -3.66 -3.02
C GLU A 44 10.75 -4.53 -1.79
N ILE A 45 9.57 -4.45 -1.18
CA ILE A 45 9.21 -5.30 -0.04
C ILE A 45 9.28 -6.77 -0.45
N LYS A 46 8.74 -7.13 -1.62
CA LYS A 46 8.82 -8.49 -2.16
C LYS A 46 10.26 -8.92 -2.47
N GLN A 47 11.10 -8.03 -2.98
CA GLN A 47 12.52 -8.32 -3.20
C GLN A 47 13.23 -8.60 -1.88
N LYS A 48 13.04 -7.76 -0.86
CA LYS A 48 13.63 -7.98 0.47
C LYS A 48 13.13 -9.26 1.13
N GLN A 49 11.86 -9.60 0.97
CA GLN A 49 11.33 -10.89 1.42
C GLN A 49 12.03 -12.07 0.72
N LYS A 50 12.28 -11.96 -0.59
CA LYS A 50 13.04 -12.96 -1.35
C LYS A 50 14.51 -13.04 -0.91
N GLU A 51 15.10 -11.95 -0.44
CA GLU A 51 16.43 -11.90 0.17
C GLU A 51 16.46 -12.54 1.57
N GLY A 52 15.32 -13.02 2.09
CA GLY A 52 15.22 -13.67 3.40
C GLY A 52 14.88 -12.73 4.55
N ARG A 53 14.48 -11.48 4.28
CA ARG A 53 13.99 -10.56 5.32
C ARG A 53 12.54 -10.89 5.68
N ASP A 54 12.22 -10.84 6.97
CA ASP A 54 10.84 -10.90 7.44
C ASP A 54 9.97 -9.79 6.80
N GLN A 55 8.70 -10.11 6.54
CA GLN A 55 7.75 -9.17 5.92
C GLN A 55 7.70 -7.83 6.66
N THR A 56 7.67 -7.85 7.99
CA THR A 56 7.63 -6.65 8.83
C THR A 56 8.92 -5.84 8.71
N ALA A 57 10.08 -6.50 8.73
CA ALA A 57 11.38 -5.86 8.60
C ALA A 57 11.57 -5.25 7.21
N ALA A 58 11.24 -5.99 6.16
CA ALA A 58 11.26 -5.52 4.77
C ALA A 58 10.35 -4.29 4.60
N THR A 59 9.13 -4.35 5.13
CA THR A 59 8.18 -3.24 5.07
C THR A 59 8.71 -2.00 5.78
N MET A 60 9.24 -2.14 7.00
CA MET A 60 9.83 -1.02 7.73
C MET A 60 11.03 -0.41 7.00
N GLU A 61 11.91 -1.24 6.43
CA GLU A 61 13.11 -0.77 5.73
C GLU A 61 12.74 0.02 4.47
N VAL A 62 11.80 -0.49 3.67
CA VAL A 62 11.31 0.19 2.48
C VAL A 62 10.57 1.47 2.86
N MET A 63 9.68 1.43 3.85
CA MET A 63 8.98 2.64 4.30
C MET A 63 9.95 3.71 4.84
N ARG A 64 11.03 3.33 5.52
CA ARG A 64 12.09 4.27 5.93
C ARG A 64 12.84 4.83 4.72
N LYS A 65 13.21 3.98 3.76
CA LYS A 65 13.90 4.38 2.53
C LYS A 65 13.10 5.42 1.75
N TYR A 66 11.79 5.23 1.66
CA TYR A 66 10.89 6.14 0.96
C TYR A 66 10.13 7.10 1.89
N GLN A 67 10.56 7.26 3.15
CA GLN A 67 9.86 8.10 4.12
C GLN A 67 9.73 9.54 3.63
N GLY A 68 10.77 10.09 2.99
CA GLY A 68 10.74 11.43 2.42
C GLY A 68 9.72 11.57 1.28
N GLU A 69 9.57 10.55 0.43
CA GLU A 69 8.56 10.57 -0.64
C GLU A 69 7.15 10.34 -0.07
N LEU A 70 6.98 9.43 0.89
CA LEU A 70 5.73 9.25 1.64
C LEU A 70 5.28 10.55 2.29
N GLN A 71 6.18 11.28 2.93
CA GLN A 71 5.88 12.57 3.53
C GLN A 71 5.52 13.64 2.51
N LYS A 72 6.12 13.63 1.31
CA LYS A 72 5.69 14.51 0.22
C LYS A 72 4.29 14.15 -0.27
N ILE A 73 3.99 12.86 -0.44
CA ILE A 73 2.69 12.39 -0.92
C ILE A 73 1.59 12.63 0.12
N MET A 74 1.84 12.35 1.39
CA MET A 74 0.87 12.53 2.49
C MET A 74 0.81 13.97 3.02
N GLY A 75 1.92 14.70 2.96
CA GLY A 75 2.06 16.07 3.45
C GLY A 75 1.77 17.16 2.41
N ALA A 76 1.61 16.80 1.13
CA ALA A 76 1.12 17.70 0.09
C ALA A 76 -0.41 17.95 0.16
N HIS A 77 -1.05 17.59 1.27
CA HIS A 77 -2.44 17.91 1.57
C HIS A 77 -2.56 19.11 2.54
N GLN A 78 -1.74 20.14 2.33
CA GLN A 78 -1.91 21.45 2.95
C GLN A 78 -2.81 22.33 2.08
#